data_AF-A0A7K4CA44-F1
#
_entry.id   AF-A0A7K4CA44-F1
#
_cell.length_a   1.000
_cell.length_b   1.000
_cell.length_c   1.000
_cell.angle_alpha   90.00
_cell.angle_beta   90.00
_cell.angle_gamma   90.00
#
_symmetry.space_group_name_H-M   'P 1'
#
loop_
_entity.id
_entity.type
_entity.pdbx_description
1 polymer ?
#
loop_
_entity_poly.entity_id
_entity_poly.type
_entity_poly.pdbx_seq_one_letter_code
_entity_poly.pdbx_strand_id
1 'polypeptide(L)'
;MEPDARDDPPTIESEFATTVKYLDLYVRQKTDLFIQNYVFEPFDMLGTKLMFLAIVLTLLATGTLIFVAGIILFIATLVPLWAALLISAVGAFLVAAILARVFFYKKIVLNTPTAREMMNRERP
;
A
#
# COMPACT_ATOMS: atom_id res chain seq x y z
N MET A 1 -49.65 -9.81 -14.42
CA MET A 1 -49.19 -11.16 -14.82
C MET A 1 -48.17 -11.60 -13.79
N GLU A 2 -48.65 -12.04 -12.63
CA GLU A 2 -47.85 -12.68 -11.59
C GLU A 2 -47.59 -14.14 -11.99
N PRO A 3 -46.36 -14.65 -11.82
CA PRO A 3 -46.14 -16.08 -11.83
C PRO A 3 -46.53 -16.66 -10.47
N ASP A 4 -47.62 -17.41 -10.49
CA ASP A 4 -48.00 -18.56 -9.67
C ASP A 4 -47.11 -18.83 -8.43
N ALA A 5 -47.56 -18.34 -7.27
CA ALA A 5 -47.13 -18.81 -5.97
C ALA A 5 -47.77 -20.19 -5.74
N ARG A 6 -47.10 -21.26 -6.19
CA ARG A 6 -47.40 -22.62 -5.75
C ARG A 6 -46.67 -22.88 -4.45
N ASP A 7 -47.43 -22.85 -3.35
CA ASP A 7 -47.05 -23.36 -2.04
C ASP A 7 -46.98 -24.90 -2.07
N ASP A 8 -46.01 -25.46 -2.79
CA ASP A 8 -45.59 -26.84 -2.58
C ASP A 8 -44.72 -26.90 -1.32
N PRO A 9 -44.93 -27.87 -0.39
CA PRO A 9 -44.12 -27.99 0.81
C PRO A 9 -42.66 -28.19 0.40
N PRO A 10 -41.69 -27.51 1.06
CA PRO A 10 -40.29 -27.57 0.69
C PRO A 10 -39.86 -29.03 0.68
N THR A 11 -39.59 -29.55 -0.51
CA THR A 11 -39.08 -30.91 -0.67
C THR A 11 -37.64 -30.88 -0.18
N ILE A 12 -37.19 -31.94 0.48
CA ILE A 12 -35.82 -32.06 1.03
C ILE A 12 -34.77 -31.72 -0.04
N GLU A 13 -35.05 -32.06 -1.30
CA GLU A 13 -34.20 -31.75 -2.45
C GLU A 13 -34.09 -30.23 -2.73
N SER A 14 -35.17 -29.47 -2.56
CA SER A 14 -35.19 -28.02 -2.72
C SER A 14 -34.41 -27.30 -1.60
N GLU A 15 -34.51 -27.79 -0.37
CA GLU A 15 -33.72 -27.28 0.77
C GLU A 15 -32.24 -27.62 0.60
N PHE A 16 -31.93 -28.83 0.12
CA PHE A 16 -30.55 -29.24 -0.13
C PHE A 16 -29.92 -28.45 -1.28
N ALA A 17 -30.63 -28.28 -2.41
CA ALA A 17 -30.17 -27.46 -3.53
C ALA A 17 -29.94 -26.00 -3.11
N THR A 18 -30.83 -25.47 -2.27
CA THR A 18 -30.70 -24.13 -1.69
C THR A 18 -29.48 -24.04 -0.77
N THR A 19 -29.26 -25.05 0.08
CA THR A 19 -28.11 -25.11 1.00
C THR A 19 -26.78 -25.20 0.24
N VAL A 20 -26.70 -26.04 -0.79
CA VAL A 20 -25.51 -26.16 -1.64
C VAL A 20 -25.22 -24.83 -2.34
N LYS A 21 -26.24 -24.14 -2.84
CA LYS A 21 -26.09 -22.81 -3.45
C LYS A 21 -25.55 -21.78 -2.47
N TYR A 22 -26.06 -21.75 -1.24
CA TYR A 22 -25.55 -20.84 -0.20
C TYR A 22 -24.12 -21.21 0.23
N LEU A 23 -23.79 -22.50 0.29
CA LEU A 23 -22.45 -22.96 0.60
C LEU A 23 -21.44 -22.54 -0.48
N ASP A 24 -21.79 -22.69 -1.76
CA ASP A 24 -20.94 -22.25 -2.87
C ASP A 24 -20.73 -20.73 -2.85
N LEU A 25 -21.80 -19.96 -2.63
CA LEU A 25 -21.74 -18.50 -2.45
C LEU A 25 -20.84 -18.11 -1.28
N TYR A 26 -20.99 -18.78 -0.14
CA TYR A 26 -20.18 -18.53 1.04
C TYR A 26 -18.70 -18.82 0.80
N VAL A 27 -18.38 -19.95 0.16
CA VAL A 27 -17.00 -20.33 -0.18
C VAL A 27 -16.39 -19.34 -1.17
N ARG A 28 -17.12 -18.93 -2.21
CA ARG A 28 -16.66 -17.90 -3.14
C ARG A 28 -16.39 -16.57 -2.45
N GLN A 29 -17.32 -16.11 -1.62
CA GLN A 29 -17.18 -14.83 -0.92
C GLN A 29 -16.00 -14.85 0.06
N LYS A 30 -15.80 -15.95 0.79
CA LYS A 30 -14.62 -16.14 1.65
C LYS A 30 -13.32 -16.18 0.86
N THR A 31 -13.32 -16.86 -0.29
CA THR A 31 -12.12 -17.01 -1.14
C THR A 31 -11.73 -15.67 -1.75
N ASP A 32 -12.71 -14.90 -2.25
CA ASP A 32 -12.47 -13.57 -2.81
C ASP A 32 -11.92 -12.61 -1.75
N LEU A 33 -12.51 -12.60 -0.55
CA LEU A 33 -12.03 -11.81 0.58
C LEU A 33 -10.62 -12.24 1.04
N PHE A 34 -10.31 -13.53 0.92
CA PHE A 34 -8.99 -14.06 1.24
C PHE A 34 -7.95 -13.58 0.23
N ILE A 35 -8.24 -13.69 -1.08
CA ILE A 35 -7.35 -13.22 -2.15
C ILE A 35 -7.13 -11.71 -2.03
N GLN A 36 -8.17 -10.93 -1.74
CA GLN A 36 -8.07 -9.49 -1.56
C GLN A 36 -7.09 -9.11 -0.44
N ASN A 37 -7.25 -9.69 0.74
CA ASN A 37 -6.43 -9.33 1.91
C ASN A 37 -5.03 -9.96 1.92
N TYR A 38 -4.85 -11.14 1.31
CA TYR A 38 -3.55 -11.85 1.30
C TYR A 38 -2.70 -11.57 0.07
N VAL A 39 -3.30 -11.23 -1.07
CA VAL A 39 -2.58 -11.02 -2.33
C VAL A 39 -2.63 -9.56 -2.72
N PHE A 40 -3.80 -8.97 -2.89
CA PHE A 40 -3.89 -7.62 -3.47
C PHE A 40 -3.43 -6.52 -2.51
N GLU A 41 -3.90 -6.50 -1.26
CA GLU A 41 -3.49 -5.49 -0.27
C GLU A 41 -1.98 -5.41 -0.03
N PRO A 42 -1.23 -6.52 0.20
CA PRO A 42 0.20 -6.44 0.41
C PRO A 42 0.96 -6.03 -0.86
N PHE A 43 0.50 -6.43 -2.05
CA PHE A 43 1.11 -5.98 -3.31
C PHE A 43 0.90 -4.48 -3.53
N ASP A 44 -0.27 -3.94 -3.23
CA ASP A 44 -0.54 -2.50 -3.34
C ASP A 44 0.28 -1.68 -2.32
N MET A 45 0.41 -2.17 -1.09
CA MET A 45 1.32 -1.59 -0.09
C MET A 45 2.77 -1.64 -0.55
N LEU A 46 3.22 -2.76 -1.11
CA LEU A 46 4.58 -2.93 -1.58
C LEU A 46 4.87 -2.01 -2.79
N GLY A 47 3.93 -1.93 -3.73
CA GLY A 47 4.00 -1.04 -4.89
C GLY A 47 4.08 0.42 -4.49
N THR A 48 3.25 0.84 -3.54
CA THR A 48 3.28 2.21 -2.99
C THR A 48 4.64 2.50 -2.33
N LYS A 49 5.17 1.58 -1.52
CA LYS A 49 6.49 1.75 -0.89
C LYS A 49 7.63 1.78 -1.91
N LEU A 50 7.57 0.95 -2.95
CA LEU A 50 8.54 0.95 -4.06
C LEU A 50 8.52 2.27 -4.84
N MET A 51 7.34 2.83 -5.09
CA MET A 51 7.21 4.13 -5.74
C MET A 51 7.84 5.24 -4.89
N PHE A 52 7.53 5.29 -3.59
CA PHE A 52 8.17 6.27 -2.69
C PHE A 52 9.68 6.05 -2.56
N LEU A 53 10.14 4.79 -2.60
CA LEU A 53 11.56 4.48 -2.61
C LEU A 53 12.23 5.07 -3.85
N ALA A 54 11.63 4.88 -5.03
CA ALA A 54 12.15 5.43 -6.28
C ALA A 54 12.23 6.96 -6.23
N ILE A 55 11.20 7.64 -5.69
CA ILE A 55 11.20 9.10 -5.52
C ILE A 55 12.31 9.56 -4.57
N VAL A 56 12.47 8.89 -3.43
CA VAL A 56 13.55 9.24 -2.48
C VAL A 56 14.92 9.00 -3.09
N LEU A 57 15.09 7.91 -3.85
CA LEU A 57 16.35 7.56 -4.49
C LEU A 57 16.75 8.58 -5.57
N THR A 58 15.78 8.98 -6.42
CA THR A 58 16.02 10.01 -7.44
C THR A 58 16.34 11.35 -6.80
N LEU A 59 15.62 11.73 -5.74
CA LEU A 59 15.89 12.99 -5.03
C LEU A 59 17.28 13.00 -4.38
N LEU A 60 17.71 11.87 -3.80
CA LEU A 60 19.08 11.71 -3.27
C LEU A 60 20.14 11.77 -4.38
N ALA A 61 19.92 11.10 -5.50
CA ALA A 61 20.84 11.11 -6.64
C ALA A 61 20.98 12.54 -7.22
N THR A 62 19.86 13.22 -7.46
CA THR A 62 19.86 14.61 -7.94
C THR A 62 20.50 15.56 -6.92
N GLY A 63 20.17 15.43 -5.63
CA GLY A 63 20.79 16.22 -4.56
C GLY A 63 22.31 16.03 -4.51
N THR A 64 22.79 14.79 -4.69
CA THR A 64 24.22 14.47 -4.75
C THR A 64 24.90 15.10 -5.96
N LEU A 65 24.27 15.03 -7.15
CA LEU A 65 24.82 15.67 -8.36
C LEU A 65 24.93 17.19 -8.20
N ILE A 66 23.89 17.83 -7.66
CA ILE A 66 23.89 19.28 -7.39
C ILE A 66 24.98 19.64 -6.37
N PHE A 67 25.14 18.82 -5.32
CA PHE A 67 26.17 19.02 -4.30
C PHE A 67 27.58 18.95 -4.91
N VAL A 68 27.86 17.92 -5.72
CA VAL A 68 29.14 17.76 -6.40
C VAL A 68 29.41 18.92 -7.35
N ALA A 69 28.42 19.33 -8.16
CA ALA A 69 28.54 20.49 -9.03
C ALA A 69 28.81 21.79 -8.24
N GLY A 70 28.14 21.97 -7.10
CA GLY A 70 28.36 23.09 -6.19
C GLY A 70 29.78 23.12 -5.63
N ILE A 71 30.32 21.96 -5.21
CA ILE A 71 31.70 21.84 -4.73
C ILE A 71 32.70 22.17 -5.85
N ILE A 72 32.48 21.65 -7.07
CA ILE A 72 33.36 21.93 -8.21
C ILE A 72 33.40 23.44 -8.48
N LEU A 73 32.24 24.10 -8.50
CA LEU A 73 32.15 25.55 -8.71
C LEU A 73 32.78 26.35 -7.56
N PHE A 74 32.66 25.88 -6.33
CA PHE A 74 33.30 26.50 -5.16
C PHE A 74 34.82 26.51 -5.30
N ILE A 75 35.41 25.42 -5.81
CA ILE A 75 36.85 25.30 -6.02
C ILE A 75 37.30 26.08 -7.27
N ALA A 76 36.50 26.05 -8.34
CA ALA A 76 36.90 26.55 -9.66
C ALA A 76 36.62 28.04 -9.88
N THR A 77 35.70 28.66 -9.15
CA THR A 77 35.23 30.03 -9.45
C THR A 77 35.07 30.90 -8.20
N LEU A 78 35.37 32.20 -8.33
CA LEU A 78 35.10 33.23 -7.32
C LEU A 78 33.63 33.70 -7.29
N VAL A 79 32.79 33.19 -8.20
CA VAL A 79 31.38 33.60 -8.34
C VAL A 79 30.54 32.87 -7.28
N PRO A 80 29.67 33.55 -6.50
CA PRO A 80 28.94 32.95 -5.39
C PRO A 80 27.82 31.97 -5.79
N LEU A 81 27.76 31.53 -7.05
CA LEU A 81 26.75 30.58 -7.55
C LEU A 81 26.82 29.22 -6.84
N TRP A 82 28.02 28.85 -6.37
CA TRP A 82 28.24 27.65 -5.57
C TRP A 82 27.39 27.65 -4.29
N ALA A 83 27.18 28.79 -3.64
CA ALA A 83 26.44 28.87 -2.39
C ALA A 83 24.96 28.50 -2.60
N ALA A 84 24.35 28.99 -3.67
CA ALA A 84 22.98 28.64 -4.03
C ALA A 84 22.83 27.14 -4.35
N LEU A 85 23.83 26.55 -5.03
CA LEU A 85 23.84 25.11 -5.33
C LEU A 85 23.98 24.27 -4.07
N LEU A 86 24.88 24.62 -3.15
CA LEU A 86 25.05 23.88 -1.90
C LEU A 86 23.80 23.99 -1.00
N ILE A 87 23.19 25.18 -0.89
CA ILE A 87 21.95 25.37 -0.13
C ILE A 87 20.81 24.54 -0.74
N SER A 88 20.66 24.54 -2.06
CA SER A 88 19.61 23.74 -2.72
C SER A 88 19.84 22.23 -2.57
N ALA A 89 21.10 21.76 -2.59
CA ALA A 89 21.43 20.37 -2.29
C ALA A 89 21.04 19.99 -0.86
N VAL A 90 21.38 20.81 0.14
CA VAL A 90 20.98 20.59 1.54
C VAL A 90 19.45 20.53 1.67
N GLY A 91 18.73 21.41 0.97
CA GLY A 91 17.27 21.37 0.90
C GLY A 91 16.73 20.06 0.33
N ALA A 92 17.31 19.57 -0.77
CA ALA A 92 16.92 18.30 -1.37
C ALA A 92 17.14 17.11 -0.42
N PHE A 93 18.28 17.07 0.30
CA PHE A 93 18.55 16.05 1.30
C PHE A 93 17.57 16.10 2.48
N LEU A 94 17.21 17.30 2.95
CA LEU A 94 16.22 17.46 4.02
C LEU A 94 14.84 16.94 3.60
N VAL A 95 14.38 17.30 2.40
CA VAL A 95 13.11 16.82 1.86
C VAL A 95 13.14 15.30 1.69
N ALA A 96 14.23 14.74 1.16
CA ALA A 96 14.40 13.29 1.02
C ALA A 96 14.33 12.59 2.39
N ALA A 97 14.98 13.14 3.41
CA ALA A 97 14.98 12.59 4.76
C ALA A 97 13.58 12.64 5.42
N ILE A 98 12.84 13.73 5.22
CA ILE A 98 11.46 13.87 5.72
C ILE A 98 10.55 12.85 5.03
N LEU A 99 10.61 12.75 3.70
CA LEU A 99 9.83 11.76 2.95
C LEU A 99 10.18 10.33 3.39
N ALA A 100 11.47 10.03 3.54
CA ALA A 100 11.91 8.72 4.00
C ALA A 100 11.32 8.39 5.38
N ARG A 101 11.37 9.35 6.33
CA ARG A 101 10.81 9.17 7.67
C ARG A 101 9.30 8.99 7.65
N VAL A 102 8.57 9.77 6.88
CA VAL A 102 7.09 9.70 6.85
C VAL A 102 6.59 8.40 6.22
N PHE A 103 7.21 7.97 5.12
CA PHE A 103 6.71 6.85 4.33
C PHE A 103 7.25 5.48 4.76
N PHE A 104 8.48 5.40 5.28
CA PHE A 104 9.08 4.11 5.66
C PHE A 104 8.91 3.76 7.14
N TYR A 105 8.63 4.74 8.02
CA TYR A 105 8.50 4.48 9.47
C TYR A 105 7.15 3.86 9.87
N LYS A 106 6.12 3.93 9.01
CA LYS A 106 4.85 3.25 9.27
C LYS A 106 5.03 1.73 9.15
N LYS A 107 4.75 1.02 10.25
CA LYS A 107 4.71 -0.46 10.29
C LYS A 107 3.77 -0.97 9.20
N ILE A 108 4.22 -1.99 8.47
CA ILE A 108 3.36 -2.74 7.55
C ILE A 108 2.43 -3.56 8.44
N VAL A 109 1.18 -3.15 8.55
CA VAL A 109 0.13 -3.94 9.20
C VAL A 109 -0.65 -4.61 8.08
N LEU A 110 -0.47 -5.92 7.93
CA LEU A 110 -1.35 -6.68 7.06
C LEU A 110 -2.71 -6.84 7.76
N ASN A 111 -3.78 -6.33 7.14
CA ASN A 111 -5.14 -6.50 7.63
C ASN A 111 -5.70 -7.89 7.26
N THR A 112 -4.98 -8.96 7.62
CA THR A 112 -5.53 -10.31 7.42
C THR A 112 -6.68 -10.57 8.40
N PRO A 113 -7.72 -11.31 7.99
CA PRO A 113 -8.83 -11.66 8.89
C PRO A 113 -8.35 -12.37 10.16
N THR A 114 -7.28 -13.17 10.07
CA THR A 114 -6.62 -13.83 11.21
C THR A 114 -5.96 -12.83 12.16
N ALA A 115 -5.28 -11.79 11.64
CA ALA A 115 -4.70 -10.74 12.46
C ALA A 115 -5.78 -9.87 13.13
N ARG A 116 -6.91 -9.65 12.45
CA ARG A 116 -8.04 -8.86 12.95
C ARG A 116 -8.81 -9.60 14.07
N GLU A 117 -8.98 -10.91 13.94
CA GLU A 117 -9.55 -11.76 15.00
C GLU A 117 -8.63 -11.85 16.22
N MET A 118 -7.31 -11.98 16.03
CA MET A 118 -6.35 -11.98 17.14
C MET A 118 -6.31 -10.64 17.88
N MET A 119 -6.38 -9.52 17.16
CA MET A 119 -6.39 -8.18 17.77
C MET A 119 -7.69 -7.88 18.54
N ASN A 120 -8.82 -8.42 18.11
CA ASN A 120 -10.09 -8.33 18.83
C ASN A 120 -10.17 -9.27 20.05
N ARG A 121 -9.37 -10.35 20.07
CA ARG A 121 -9.24 -11.24 21.23
C ARG A 121 -8.42 -10.64 22.37
N GLU A 122 -7.57 -9.66 22.06
CA GLU A 122 -6.73 -8.94 23.03
C GLU A 122 -7.38 -7.68 23.62
N ARG A 123 -8.59 -7.32 23.16
CA ARG A 123 -9.40 -6.30 23.84
C ARG A 123 -10.53 -6.99 24.61
N PRO A 124 -10.64 -6.75 25.93
CA PRO A 124 -11.73 -7.30 26.75
C PRO A 124 -13.09 -6.79 26.31
#